data_AF-A0AAJ2CDU9-F1
#
_entry.id   AF-A0AAJ2CDU9-F1
#
_cell.length_a   1.000
_cell.length_b   1.000
_cell.length_c   1.000
_cell.angle_alpha   90.00
_cell.angle_beta   90.00
_cell.angle_gamma   90.00
#
_symmetry.space_group_name_H-M   'P 1'
#
loop_
_entity.id
_entity.type
_entity.pdbx_description
1 polymer ?
#
loop_
_entity_poly.entity_id
_entity_poly.type
_entity_poly.pdbx_seq_one_letter_code
_entity_poly.pdbx_strand_id
1 'polypeptide(L)'
;MNNVIYAIFFTFLLISCKDKKQEQQALVENDTTAVQTTQEFSNTENKLPDTIKVDYSTHKDLLHILTLLPDSAMIDWEWKPNDRGAFVKLIKQNNFVVDTTELHLALTFIKPNTLRMIVVDGSWSLSIYKIKPNNYIVIADAINDGEILTAFEYDSGKLKAIKIKDLFGDIFPALLNDKNDTKCKALLNEKSPWFDYNLQDTTKVEISNSYDFREKESKGCFKGNTLNYEFNPTTKKFDLVGIKWTEYKEQ
;
A
#
# COMPACT_ATOMS: atom_id res chain seq x y z
N MET A 1 -33.63 -33.87 43.18
CA MET A 1 -34.11 -32.85 44.13
C MET A 1 -33.62 -31.49 43.66
N ASN A 2 -34.57 -30.54 43.51
CA ASN A 2 -34.44 -29.08 43.38
C ASN A 2 -33.75 -28.60 42.09
N ASN A 3 -34.42 -28.32 40.96
CA ASN A 3 -35.58 -27.45 40.66
C ASN A 3 -35.37 -25.93 40.89
N VAL A 4 -35.24 -25.23 39.76
CA VAL A 4 -36.00 -24.02 39.35
C VAL A 4 -35.56 -22.67 39.95
N ILE A 5 -35.99 -21.62 39.26
CA ILE A 5 -36.06 -20.17 39.57
C ILE A 5 -34.80 -19.41 39.09
N TYR A 6 -34.81 -18.45 38.15
CA TYR A 6 -35.76 -17.35 37.92
C TYR A 6 -35.94 -17.01 36.43
N ALA A 7 -37.21 -16.92 36.02
CA ALA A 7 -37.64 -16.05 34.94
C ALA A 7 -37.81 -14.63 35.50
N ILE A 8 -37.20 -13.62 34.88
CA ILE A 8 -37.62 -12.22 35.04
C ILE A 8 -37.73 -11.60 33.64
N PHE A 9 -38.99 -11.36 33.29
CA PHE A 9 -39.47 -10.44 32.27
C PHE A 9 -38.86 -9.03 32.48
N PHE A 10 -38.32 -8.44 31.42
CA PHE A 10 -38.29 -6.97 31.29
C PHE A 10 -38.64 -6.58 29.86
N THR A 11 -39.92 -6.31 29.66
CA THR A 11 -40.50 -5.63 28.48
C THR A 11 -40.85 -4.20 28.84
N PHE A 12 -40.79 -3.32 27.84
CA PHE A 12 -41.09 -1.88 27.80
C PHE A 12 -39.96 -0.98 28.33
N LEU A 13 -39.46 0.01 27.58
CA LEU A 13 -40.22 1.06 26.91
C LEU A 13 -39.60 1.51 25.57
N LEU A 14 -40.38 1.44 24.51
CA LEU A 14 -40.23 2.22 23.29
C LEU A 14 -40.65 3.66 23.60
N ILE A 15 -39.70 4.61 23.66
CA ILE A 15 -40.04 6.03 23.61
C ILE A 15 -40.06 6.45 22.14
N SER A 16 -41.27 6.36 21.58
CA SER A 16 -41.69 6.99 20.33
C SER A 16 -41.79 8.50 20.55
N CYS A 17 -40.87 9.29 19.99
CA CYS A 17 -41.10 10.72 19.80
C CYS A 17 -41.91 10.92 18.51
N LYS A 18 -43.21 11.17 18.68
CA LYS A 18 -44.08 11.71 17.63
C LYS A 18 -44.40 13.17 17.92
N ASP A 19 -44.17 13.97 16.87
CA ASP A 19 -44.86 15.18 16.45
C ASP A 19 -44.88 16.43 17.35
N LYS A 20 -44.21 17.47 16.84
CA LYS A 20 -44.85 18.78 16.68
C LYS A 20 -44.72 19.26 15.24
N LYS A 21 -45.85 19.20 14.53
CA LYS A 21 -46.12 20.01 13.34
C LYS A 21 -46.07 21.49 13.73
N GLN A 22 -45.39 22.30 12.93
CA GLN A 22 -45.80 23.67 12.68
C GLN A 22 -45.85 23.87 11.17
N GLU A 23 -47.06 24.10 10.69
CA GLU A 23 -47.41 24.40 9.31
C GLU A 23 -47.48 25.92 9.19
N GLN A 24 -46.77 26.52 8.24
CA GLN A 24 -47.28 27.71 7.56
C GLN A 24 -46.61 27.92 6.19
N GLN A 25 -47.47 27.67 5.19
CA GLN A 25 -47.67 28.42 3.94
C GLN A 25 -46.65 28.32 2.81
N ALA A 26 -47.16 27.73 1.72
CA ALA A 26 -46.63 27.74 0.38
C ALA A 26 -46.69 29.15 -0.24
N LEU A 27 -45.63 29.50 -0.95
CA LEU A 27 -45.66 30.37 -2.12
C LEU A 27 -44.89 29.65 -3.23
N VAL A 28 -45.63 29.27 -4.26
CA VAL A 28 -45.08 28.79 -5.54
C VAL A 28 -44.75 30.02 -6.35
N GLU A 29 -43.47 30.21 -6.70
CA GLU A 29 -43.08 30.95 -7.89
C GLU A 29 -41.90 30.21 -8.52
N ASN A 30 -42.12 29.73 -9.75
CA ASN A 30 -41.09 29.17 -10.60
C ASN A 30 -40.16 30.32 -11.03
N ASP A 31 -38.87 30.21 -10.76
CA ASP A 31 -37.90 30.77 -11.71
C ASP A 31 -36.66 29.89 -11.84
N THR A 32 -36.23 29.80 -13.09
CA THR A 32 -35.22 28.88 -13.59
C THR A 32 -33.87 29.55 -13.42
N THR A 33 -33.06 29.14 -12.46
CA THR A 33 -31.62 29.40 -12.53
C THR A 33 -30.85 28.30 -11.83
N ALA A 34 -30.08 27.55 -12.63
CA ALA A 34 -29.10 26.61 -12.13
C ALA A 34 -28.01 27.41 -11.39
N VAL A 35 -28.14 27.51 -10.07
CA VAL A 35 -27.09 28.03 -9.21
C VAL A 35 -26.04 26.93 -9.06
N GLN A 36 -24.93 27.09 -9.79
CA GLN A 36 -23.69 26.40 -9.49
C GLN A 36 -23.26 26.82 -8.08
N THR A 37 -23.41 25.91 -7.12
CA THR A 37 -22.79 26.05 -5.81
C THR A 37 -21.28 25.86 -5.96
N THR A 38 -20.60 26.92 -6.41
CA THR A 38 -19.17 27.08 -6.18
C THR A 38 -19.04 27.37 -4.70
N GLN A 39 -18.68 26.36 -3.89
CA GLN A 39 -18.22 26.63 -2.54
C GLN A 39 -16.91 27.43 -2.66
N GLU A 40 -17.03 28.75 -2.58
CA GLU A 40 -15.90 29.62 -2.27
C GLU A 40 -15.34 29.17 -0.91
N PHE A 41 -14.13 28.62 -0.94
CA PHE A 41 -13.33 28.47 0.27
C PHE A 41 -13.04 29.87 0.80
N SER A 42 -13.77 30.23 1.85
CA SER A 42 -13.50 31.37 2.72
C SER A 42 -12.01 31.49 3.02
N ASN A 43 -11.42 32.63 2.66
CA ASN A 43 -10.10 33.11 3.09
C ASN A 43 -10.11 33.46 4.59
N THR A 44 -10.42 32.47 5.42
CA THR A 44 -9.88 32.41 6.78
C THR A 44 -8.44 31.93 6.63
N GLU A 45 -7.48 32.63 7.23
CA GLU A 45 -6.10 32.16 7.46
C GLU A 45 -6.12 30.92 8.38
N ASN A 46 -6.78 29.86 7.94
CA ASN A 46 -6.55 28.52 8.44
C ASN A 46 -5.18 28.16 7.87
N LYS A 47 -4.17 28.07 8.73
CA LYS A 47 -2.93 27.35 8.44
C LYS A 47 -3.33 26.12 7.63
N LEU A 48 -2.97 26.08 6.35
CA LEU A 48 -3.20 24.89 5.55
C LEU A 48 -2.62 23.73 6.36
N PRO A 49 -3.40 22.69 6.68
CA PRO A 49 -2.85 21.50 7.30
C PRO A 49 -1.65 21.03 6.47
N ASP A 50 -0.62 20.47 7.11
CA ASP A 50 0.66 20.17 6.46
C ASP A 50 0.44 19.48 5.10
N THR A 51 0.66 20.23 4.02
CA THR A 51 0.37 19.76 2.67
C THR A 51 1.63 19.17 2.06
N ILE A 52 1.50 18.02 1.41
CA ILE A 52 2.59 17.41 0.66
C ILE A 52 2.33 17.65 -0.82
N LYS A 53 3.28 18.32 -1.51
CA LYS A 53 3.17 18.61 -2.94
C LYS A 53 3.30 17.31 -3.75
N VAL A 54 2.32 17.05 -4.61
CA VAL A 54 2.29 15.87 -5.49
C VAL A 54 1.80 16.30 -6.86
N ASP A 55 2.70 16.43 -7.83
CA ASP A 55 2.30 16.72 -9.21
C ASP A 55 1.57 15.52 -9.82
N TYR A 56 0.28 15.68 -10.10
CA TYR A 56 -0.55 14.62 -10.68
C TYR A 56 -0.01 14.14 -12.02
N SER A 57 0.49 15.04 -12.86
CA SER A 57 0.91 14.70 -14.23
C SER A 57 2.12 13.76 -14.23
N THR A 58 3.05 13.97 -13.30
CA THR A 58 4.24 13.16 -13.11
C THR A 58 3.93 11.77 -12.53
N HIS A 59 2.83 11.63 -11.78
CA HIS A 59 2.48 10.40 -11.05
C HIS A 59 1.22 9.70 -11.57
N LYS A 60 0.72 10.12 -12.74
CA LYS A 60 -0.61 9.74 -13.24
C LYS A 60 -0.85 8.23 -13.28
N ASP A 61 0.11 7.46 -13.77
CA ASP A 61 -0.04 6.01 -13.93
C ASP A 61 -0.05 5.29 -12.57
N LEU A 62 0.86 5.67 -11.68
CA LEU A 62 0.93 5.16 -10.30
C LEU A 62 -0.37 5.45 -9.54
N LEU A 63 -0.84 6.71 -9.59
CA LEU A 63 -2.08 7.14 -8.93
C LEU A 63 -3.31 6.48 -9.55
N HIS A 64 -3.32 6.25 -10.86
CA HIS A 64 -4.41 5.51 -11.50
C HIS A 64 -4.45 4.05 -11.02
N ILE A 65 -3.29 3.36 -11.02
CA ILE A 65 -3.19 1.96 -10.56
C ILE A 65 -3.57 1.84 -9.08
N LEU A 66 -3.21 2.80 -8.23
CA LEU A 66 -3.61 2.85 -6.82
C LEU A 66 -5.13 2.72 -6.64
N THR A 67 -5.94 3.35 -7.51
CA THR A 67 -7.41 3.26 -7.44
C THR A 67 -7.97 1.89 -7.81
N LEU A 68 -7.18 1.04 -8.47
CA LEU A 68 -7.61 -0.26 -8.99
C LEU A 68 -7.20 -1.44 -8.10
N LEU A 69 -6.26 -1.24 -7.17
CA LEU A 69 -5.77 -2.33 -6.32
C LEU A 69 -6.94 -3.01 -5.57
N PRO A 70 -6.94 -4.34 -5.44
CA PRO A 70 -7.92 -5.01 -4.61
C PRO A 70 -7.66 -4.74 -3.13
N ASP A 71 -8.68 -4.90 -2.28
CA ASP A 71 -8.53 -4.76 -0.83
C ASP A 71 -7.54 -5.78 -0.25
N SER A 72 -7.33 -6.91 -0.95
CA SER A 72 -6.28 -7.88 -0.62
C SER A 72 -4.85 -7.34 -0.75
N ALA A 73 -4.64 -6.18 -1.34
CA ALA A 73 -3.34 -5.48 -1.35
C ALA A 73 -3.22 -4.46 -0.20
N MET A 74 -4.28 -4.32 0.61
CA MET A 74 -4.45 -3.31 1.67
C MET A 74 -4.91 -3.95 3.00
N ILE A 75 -4.69 -5.26 3.17
CA ILE A 75 -5.42 -6.14 4.11
C ILE A 75 -5.48 -5.60 5.53
N ASP A 76 -4.37 -5.10 6.06
CA ASP A 76 -4.29 -4.73 7.48
C ASP A 76 -4.61 -3.26 7.76
N TRP A 77 -4.91 -2.46 6.73
CA TRP A 77 -5.00 -0.98 6.86
C TRP A 77 -6.33 -0.41 6.41
N GLU A 78 -7.29 -1.24 6.00
CA GLU A 78 -8.66 -0.88 5.63
C GLU A 78 -8.77 0.33 4.66
N TRP A 79 -7.76 0.56 3.82
CA TRP A 79 -7.78 1.68 2.88
C TRP A 79 -8.66 1.37 1.66
N LYS A 80 -9.95 1.67 1.80
CA LYS A 80 -11.00 1.25 0.87
C LYS A 80 -10.82 1.86 -0.52
N PRO A 81 -11.37 1.22 -1.57
CA PRO A 81 -11.27 1.72 -2.94
C PRO A 81 -11.79 3.16 -3.10
N ASN A 82 -12.87 3.50 -2.38
CA ASN A 82 -13.45 4.84 -2.43
C ASN A 82 -12.52 5.90 -1.81
N ASP A 83 -11.83 5.57 -0.73
CA ASP A 83 -10.90 6.47 -0.05
C ASP A 83 -9.66 6.71 -0.92
N ARG A 84 -9.16 5.66 -1.57
CA ARG A 84 -8.10 5.75 -2.59
C ARG A 84 -8.53 6.63 -3.78
N GLY A 85 -9.77 6.48 -4.23
CA GLY A 85 -10.35 7.31 -5.28
C GLY A 85 -10.46 8.79 -4.88
N ALA A 86 -10.90 9.08 -3.65
CA ALA A 86 -10.99 10.43 -3.10
C ALA A 86 -9.60 11.07 -2.97
N PHE A 87 -8.63 10.32 -2.46
CA PHE A 87 -7.22 10.72 -2.36
C PHE A 87 -6.65 11.13 -3.72
N VAL A 88 -6.80 10.28 -4.75
CA VAL A 88 -6.32 10.57 -6.10
C VAL A 88 -7.06 11.75 -6.74
N LYS A 89 -8.36 11.89 -6.48
CA LYS A 89 -9.15 13.04 -6.96
C LYS A 89 -8.62 14.36 -6.37
N LEU A 90 -8.28 14.38 -5.08
CA LEU A 90 -7.73 15.55 -4.41
C LEU A 90 -6.37 15.94 -5.01
N ILE A 91 -5.48 14.98 -5.26
CA ILE A 91 -4.20 15.23 -5.95
C ILE A 91 -4.44 15.79 -7.35
N LYS A 92 -5.34 15.16 -8.12
CA LYS A 92 -5.63 15.57 -9.49
C LYS A 92 -6.14 17.01 -9.59
N GLN A 93 -6.92 17.45 -8.62
CA GLN A 93 -7.50 18.79 -8.59
C GLN A 93 -6.50 19.85 -8.12
N ASN A 94 -5.59 19.49 -7.21
CA ASN A 94 -4.84 20.48 -6.44
C ASN A 94 -3.31 20.36 -6.55
N ASN A 95 -2.78 19.25 -7.07
CA ASN A 95 -1.35 18.90 -7.07
C ASN A 95 -0.71 18.86 -5.67
N PHE A 96 -1.49 18.55 -4.64
CA PHE A 96 -1.03 18.28 -3.28
C PHE A 96 -1.95 17.27 -2.60
N VAL A 97 -1.51 16.75 -1.45
CA VAL A 97 -2.35 16.05 -0.47
C VAL A 97 -2.30 16.78 0.87
N VAL A 98 -3.37 16.63 1.64
CA VAL A 98 -3.43 17.12 3.01
C VAL A 98 -3.10 15.95 3.95
N ASP A 99 -2.07 16.11 4.79
CA ASP A 99 -1.69 15.14 5.80
C ASP A 99 -2.54 15.34 7.08
N THR A 100 -3.87 15.23 6.95
CA THR A 100 -4.78 15.25 8.12
C THR A 100 -5.09 13.83 8.55
N THR A 101 -4.53 13.52 9.70
CA THR A 101 -4.30 12.23 10.36
C THR A 101 -5.54 11.43 10.80
N GLU A 102 -6.73 11.62 10.24
CA GLU A 102 -7.90 10.80 10.64
C GLU A 102 -7.71 9.31 10.33
N LEU A 103 -6.86 8.95 9.36
CA LEU A 103 -6.61 7.57 8.95
C LEU A 103 -5.25 7.01 9.42
N HIS A 104 -4.44 7.77 10.18
CA HIS A 104 -3.05 7.41 10.50
C HIS A 104 -2.19 7.03 9.27
N LEU A 105 -2.58 7.52 8.08
CA LEU A 105 -1.91 7.31 6.81
C LEU A 105 -1.07 8.54 6.51
N ALA A 106 0.24 8.45 6.71
CA ALA A 106 1.16 9.56 6.40
C ALA A 106 1.94 9.24 5.13
N LEU A 107 1.83 10.08 4.10
CA LEU A 107 2.61 9.94 2.88
C LEU A 107 4.09 10.20 3.17
N THR A 108 4.92 9.16 3.14
CA THR A 108 6.36 9.30 3.39
C THR A 108 7.07 9.89 2.19
N PHE A 109 6.81 9.34 1.01
CA PHE A 109 7.31 9.89 -0.26
C PHE A 109 6.48 9.40 -1.44
N ILE A 110 6.58 10.14 -2.54
CA ILE A 110 6.10 9.73 -3.85
C ILE A 110 7.15 10.06 -4.92
N LYS A 111 7.42 9.09 -5.78
CA LYS A 111 8.26 9.14 -6.99
C LYS A 111 7.40 8.71 -8.17
N PRO A 112 7.79 8.99 -9.43
CA PRO A 112 6.97 8.65 -10.61
C PRO A 112 6.50 7.19 -10.67
N ASN A 113 7.31 6.26 -10.14
CA ASN A 113 7.02 4.82 -10.13
C ASN A 113 6.68 4.25 -8.76
N THR A 114 6.90 4.97 -7.65
CA THR A 114 6.76 4.42 -6.29
C THR A 114 6.10 5.39 -5.34
N LEU A 115 5.16 4.91 -4.55
CA LEU A 115 4.51 5.58 -3.44
C LEU A 115 4.82 4.80 -2.16
N ARG A 116 5.18 5.48 -1.07
CA ARG A 116 5.29 4.86 0.26
C ARG A 116 4.55 5.68 1.30
N MET A 117 3.86 4.98 2.19
CA MET A 117 3.09 5.55 3.28
C MET A 117 3.45 4.84 4.58
N ILE A 118 3.45 5.59 5.68
CA ILE A 118 3.42 5.04 7.03
C ILE A 118 1.96 4.73 7.36
N VAL A 119 1.75 3.58 7.99
CA VAL A 119 0.47 3.05 8.47
C VAL A 119 0.61 2.77 9.97
N VAL A 120 -0.50 2.54 10.69
CA VAL A 120 -0.57 2.45 12.17
C VAL A 120 0.57 1.64 12.80
N ASP A 121 0.95 0.51 12.21
CA ASP A 121 1.99 -0.39 12.74
C ASP A 121 3.04 -0.80 11.69
N GLY A 122 3.33 0.08 10.72
CA GLY A 122 4.33 -0.27 9.72
C GLY A 122 4.40 0.65 8.52
N SER A 123 4.73 0.09 7.36
CA SER A 123 4.76 0.85 6.12
C SER A 123 4.16 0.06 4.97
N TRP A 124 3.51 0.77 4.07
CA TRP A 124 2.98 0.23 2.84
C TRP A 124 3.58 0.98 1.65
N SER A 125 3.94 0.26 0.60
CA SER A 125 4.43 0.86 -0.63
C SER A 125 3.83 0.21 -1.88
N LEU A 126 3.76 1.00 -2.94
CA LEU A 126 3.32 0.59 -4.27
C LEU A 126 4.37 1.01 -5.28
N SER A 127 4.87 0.07 -6.05
CA SER A 127 5.84 0.30 -7.11
C SER A 127 5.35 -0.24 -8.45
N ILE A 128 5.59 0.50 -9.53
CA ILE A 128 5.22 0.12 -10.90
C ILE A 128 6.45 0.06 -11.81
N TYR A 129 6.54 -1.01 -12.61
CA TYR A 129 7.64 -1.27 -13.54
C TYR A 129 7.09 -1.36 -14.95
N LYS A 130 7.56 -0.47 -15.82
CA LYS A 130 6.96 -0.27 -17.14
C LYS A 130 7.38 -1.35 -18.13
N ILE A 131 6.40 -2.08 -18.66
CA ILE A 131 6.61 -3.01 -19.78
C ILE A 131 6.49 -2.24 -21.11
N LYS A 132 5.39 -1.51 -21.27
CA LYS A 132 5.07 -0.65 -22.43
C LYS A 132 3.98 0.35 -22.02
N PRO A 133 3.55 1.30 -22.86
CA PRO A 133 2.45 2.20 -22.51
C PRO A 133 1.21 1.44 -22.04
N ASN A 134 0.62 1.86 -20.92
CA ASN A 134 -0.54 1.23 -20.28
C ASN A 134 -0.36 -0.24 -19.87
N ASN A 135 0.88 -0.70 -19.68
CA ASN A 135 1.16 -2.04 -19.21
C ASN A 135 2.36 -2.04 -18.24
N TYR A 136 2.12 -2.52 -17.02
CA TYR A 136 3.07 -2.43 -15.90
C TYR A 136 3.06 -3.72 -15.08
N ILE A 137 4.22 -4.11 -14.54
CA ILE A 137 4.24 -4.94 -13.34
C ILE A 137 4.03 -4.03 -12.15
N VAL A 138 3.14 -4.42 -11.25
CA VAL A 138 2.77 -3.70 -10.04
C VAL A 138 3.15 -4.56 -8.86
N ILE A 139 3.93 -4.00 -7.93
CA ILE A 139 4.29 -4.67 -6.68
C ILE A 139 3.80 -3.79 -5.55
N ALA A 140 2.97 -4.33 -4.67
CA ALA A 140 2.64 -3.72 -3.40
C ALA A 140 3.35 -4.49 -2.28
N ASP A 141 4.03 -3.73 -1.44
CA ASP A 141 4.80 -4.21 -0.31
C ASP A 141 4.21 -3.65 0.97
N ALA A 142 4.11 -4.51 1.96
CA ALA A 142 3.51 -4.25 3.24
C ALA A 142 4.38 -4.83 4.34
N ILE A 143 4.90 -3.96 5.19
CA ILE A 143 5.75 -4.31 6.31
C ILE A 143 4.94 -4.08 7.60
N ASN A 144 4.70 -5.14 8.36
CA ASN A 144 4.09 -5.17 9.69
C ASN A 144 4.77 -6.29 10.54
N ASP A 145 4.02 -7.10 11.30
CA ASP A 145 4.45 -8.34 11.97
C ASP A 145 5.08 -9.42 11.04
N GLY A 146 5.13 -9.13 9.75
CA GLY A 146 5.87 -9.82 8.70
C GLY A 146 5.80 -8.98 7.43
N GLU A 147 6.49 -9.45 6.38
CA GLU A 147 6.43 -8.79 5.08
C GLU A 147 5.47 -9.52 4.14
N ILE A 148 4.55 -8.77 3.53
CA ILE A 148 3.58 -9.28 2.55
C ILE A 148 3.79 -8.58 1.23
N LEU A 149 4.35 -9.32 0.27
CA LEU A 149 4.47 -8.87 -1.11
C LEU A 149 3.34 -9.41 -1.97
N THR A 150 2.62 -8.50 -2.62
CA THR A 150 1.62 -8.83 -3.63
C THR A 150 2.03 -8.26 -4.98
N ALA A 151 1.73 -9.00 -6.04
CA ALA A 151 2.07 -8.59 -7.39
C ALA A 151 0.90 -8.73 -8.36
N PHE A 152 0.86 -7.81 -9.32
CA PHE A 152 -0.13 -7.76 -10.37
C PHE A 152 0.53 -7.41 -11.71
N GLU A 153 -0.03 -7.91 -12.79
CA GLU A 153 0.14 -7.30 -14.11
C GLU A 153 -1.02 -6.34 -14.34
N TYR A 154 -0.70 -5.07 -14.54
CA TYR A 154 -1.63 -4.09 -15.08
C TYR A 154 -1.54 -4.14 -16.61
N ASP A 155 -2.66 -4.36 -17.28
CA ASP A 155 -2.76 -4.23 -18.74
C ASP A 155 -4.06 -3.53 -19.10
N SER A 156 -3.94 -2.33 -19.66
CA SER A 156 -5.05 -1.60 -20.29
C SER A 156 -6.28 -1.45 -19.38
N GLY A 157 -6.06 -1.03 -18.12
CA GLY A 157 -7.11 -0.78 -17.14
C GLY A 157 -7.50 -1.97 -16.27
N LYS A 158 -6.88 -3.14 -16.44
CA LYS A 158 -7.17 -4.33 -15.65
C LYS A 158 -5.94 -4.77 -14.86
N LEU A 159 -6.13 -5.11 -13.58
CA LEU A 159 -5.13 -5.77 -12.76
C LEU A 159 -5.40 -7.27 -12.72
N LYS A 160 -4.36 -8.06 -12.99
CA LYS A 160 -4.37 -9.50 -12.85
C LYS A 160 -3.32 -9.91 -11.83
N ALA A 161 -3.72 -10.59 -10.76
CA ALA A 161 -2.76 -11.10 -9.78
C ALA A 161 -1.76 -12.07 -10.43
N ILE A 162 -0.50 -11.94 -10.03
CA ILE A 162 0.61 -12.83 -10.43
C ILE A 162 1.37 -13.24 -9.17
N LYS A 163 2.10 -14.35 -9.24
CA LYS A 163 2.87 -14.82 -8.08
C LYS A 163 4.23 -14.12 -8.05
N ILE A 164 4.68 -13.70 -6.87
CA ILE A 164 6.02 -13.09 -6.69
C ILE A 164 7.13 -13.99 -7.23
N LYS A 165 7.02 -15.31 -7.04
CA LYS A 165 7.97 -16.28 -7.62
C LYS A 165 8.06 -16.26 -9.15
N ASP A 166 6.99 -15.83 -9.84
CA ASP A 166 7.01 -15.74 -11.30
C ASP A 166 7.79 -14.51 -11.78
N LEU A 167 7.97 -13.51 -10.89
CA LEU A 167 8.76 -12.29 -11.12
C LEU A 167 10.24 -12.48 -10.83
N PHE A 168 10.58 -13.07 -9.69
CA PHE A 168 11.97 -13.17 -9.20
C PHE A 168 12.56 -14.58 -9.27
N GLY A 169 11.76 -15.60 -9.56
CA GLY A 169 12.16 -16.99 -9.40
C GLY A 169 12.28 -17.40 -7.93
N ASP A 170 13.06 -18.45 -7.67
CA ASP A 170 13.40 -18.88 -6.31
C ASP A 170 14.56 -18.02 -5.78
N ILE A 171 14.22 -16.97 -5.02
CA ILE A 171 15.15 -15.96 -4.50
C ILE A 171 16.16 -16.59 -3.52
N PHE A 172 15.67 -17.40 -2.57
CA PHE A 172 16.47 -17.87 -1.44
C PHE A 172 17.58 -18.85 -1.82
N PRO A 173 17.34 -19.87 -2.67
CA PRO A 173 18.42 -20.78 -3.09
C PRO A 173 19.56 -20.11 -3.86
N ALA A 174 19.37 -18.90 -4.41
CA ALA A 174 20.43 -18.17 -5.09
C ALA A 174 21.52 -17.68 -4.12
N LEU A 175 21.15 -17.39 -2.87
CA LEU A 175 22.06 -16.92 -1.81
C LEU A 175 23.04 -18.00 -1.33
N LEU A 176 22.67 -19.27 -1.40
CA LEU A 176 23.49 -20.37 -0.87
C LEU A 176 24.79 -20.56 -1.67
N ASN A 177 25.90 -20.77 -0.96
CA ASN A 177 27.16 -21.23 -1.54
C ASN A 177 26.98 -22.63 -2.14
N ASP A 178 26.43 -23.56 -1.35
CA ASP A 178 26.03 -24.91 -1.79
C ASP A 178 24.51 -25.08 -1.62
N LYS A 179 23.82 -25.35 -2.73
CA LYS A 179 22.38 -25.60 -2.78
C LYS A 179 21.98 -26.94 -2.16
N ASN A 180 22.92 -27.79 -1.73
CA ASN A 180 22.64 -29.07 -1.09
C ASN A 180 22.90 -29.07 0.42
N ASP A 181 23.55 -28.03 0.96
CA ASP A 181 23.84 -27.93 2.39
C ASP A 181 22.54 -27.74 3.20
N THR A 182 22.16 -28.78 3.95
CA THR A 182 20.94 -28.80 4.74
C THR A 182 20.98 -27.84 5.93
N LYS A 183 22.15 -27.59 6.51
CA LYS A 183 22.32 -26.65 7.63
C LYS A 183 22.13 -25.22 7.16
N CYS A 184 22.76 -24.85 6.05
CA CYS A 184 22.62 -23.51 5.48
C CYS A 184 21.20 -23.25 4.95
N LYS A 185 20.52 -24.28 4.41
CA LYS A 185 19.09 -24.19 4.09
C LYS A 185 18.21 -23.95 5.31
N ALA A 186 18.47 -24.67 6.41
CA ALA A 186 17.70 -24.50 7.64
C ALA A 186 17.86 -23.07 8.19
N LEU A 187 19.10 -22.56 8.25
CA LEU A 187 19.39 -21.18 8.64
C LEU A 187 18.65 -20.17 7.76
N LEU A 188 18.65 -20.39 6.45
CA LEU A 188 17.95 -19.52 5.50
C LEU A 188 16.44 -19.51 5.72
N ASN A 189 15.83 -20.68 5.92
CA ASN A 189 14.39 -20.80 6.13
C ASN A 189 13.93 -20.17 7.45
N GLU A 190 14.73 -20.28 8.51
CA GLU A 190 14.44 -19.66 9.81
C GLU A 190 14.37 -18.12 9.73
N LYS A 191 15.20 -17.52 8.87
CA LYS A 191 15.37 -16.06 8.74
C LYS A 191 14.70 -15.47 7.48
N SER A 192 14.12 -16.32 6.63
CA SER A 192 13.49 -15.96 5.37
C SER A 192 12.34 -14.94 5.45
N PRO A 193 11.57 -14.81 6.54
CA PRO A 193 10.46 -13.84 6.60
C PRO A 193 10.89 -12.37 6.69
N TRP A 194 12.17 -12.08 6.93
CA TRP A 194 12.67 -10.75 7.31
C TRP A 194 13.61 -10.12 6.27
N PHE A 195 13.34 -10.35 4.99
CA PHE A 195 14.05 -9.60 3.95
C PHE A 195 13.42 -8.22 3.78
N ASP A 196 14.23 -7.22 3.48
CA ASP A 196 13.81 -5.88 3.10
C ASP A 196 13.81 -5.75 1.59
N TYR A 197 12.74 -5.21 1.02
CA TYR A 197 12.60 -5.02 -0.43
C TYR A 197 12.65 -3.52 -0.77
N ASN A 198 13.76 -3.09 -1.36
CA ASN A 198 13.89 -1.74 -1.89
C ASN A 198 13.36 -1.70 -3.34
N LEU A 199 12.12 -1.23 -3.47
CA LEU A 199 11.39 -1.13 -4.74
C LEU A 199 11.40 0.29 -5.34
N GLN A 200 12.25 1.19 -4.85
CA GLN A 200 12.17 2.61 -5.18
C GLN A 200 12.72 3.00 -6.56
N ASP A 201 13.55 2.14 -7.17
CA ASP A 201 14.13 2.39 -8.49
C ASP A 201 13.17 1.96 -9.60
N THR A 202 13.17 2.67 -10.72
CA THR A 202 12.29 2.40 -11.87
C THR A 202 12.58 1.08 -12.59
N THR A 203 13.78 0.53 -12.38
CA THR A 203 14.33 -0.61 -13.13
C THR A 203 15.00 -1.63 -12.23
N LYS A 204 15.33 -1.29 -10.98
CA LYS A 204 16.09 -2.16 -10.08
C LYS A 204 15.32 -2.48 -8.81
N VAL A 205 15.55 -3.67 -8.30
CA VAL A 205 15.07 -4.11 -6.99
C VAL A 205 16.26 -4.63 -6.20
N GLU A 206 16.39 -4.18 -4.96
CA GLU A 206 17.32 -4.75 -4.00
C GLU A 206 16.53 -5.50 -2.93
N ILE A 207 16.90 -6.76 -2.68
CA ILE A 207 16.30 -7.61 -1.65
C ILE A 207 17.40 -7.98 -0.68
N SER A 208 17.28 -7.60 0.59
CA SER A 208 18.38 -7.76 1.56
C SER A 208 17.92 -8.27 2.90
N ASN A 209 18.71 -9.14 3.54
CA ASN A 209 18.58 -9.41 4.97
C ASN A 209 19.96 -9.18 5.62
N SER A 210 20.33 -7.90 5.71
CA SER A 210 21.63 -7.50 6.27
C SER A 210 21.66 -7.56 7.80
N TYR A 211 20.49 -7.56 8.45
CA TYR A 211 20.35 -7.63 9.90
C TYR A 211 20.66 -9.03 10.42
N ASP A 212 20.03 -10.08 9.88
CA ASP A 212 20.24 -11.46 10.31
C ASP A 212 21.47 -12.11 9.65
N PHE A 213 21.78 -11.78 8.39
CA PHE A 213 22.90 -12.37 7.67
C PHE A 213 24.09 -11.43 7.61
N ARG A 214 24.87 -11.43 8.69
CA ARG A 214 26.13 -10.67 8.79
C ARG A 214 27.27 -11.47 8.16
N GLU A 215 28.12 -10.81 7.36
CA GLU A 215 29.19 -11.48 6.60
C GLU A 215 30.10 -12.35 7.46
N LYS A 216 30.53 -11.83 8.62
CA LYS A 216 31.44 -12.56 9.53
C LYS A 216 30.86 -13.90 9.99
N GLU A 217 29.55 -13.97 10.18
CA GLU A 217 28.83 -15.11 10.76
C GLU A 217 28.31 -16.05 9.68
N SER A 218 27.94 -15.51 8.51
CA SER A 218 27.16 -16.25 7.52
C SER A 218 27.90 -16.53 6.19
N LYS A 219 29.13 -16.02 5.99
CA LYS A 219 29.91 -16.25 4.74
C LYS A 219 30.20 -17.71 4.40
N GLY A 220 30.18 -18.59 5.40
CA GLY A 220 30.30 -20.03 5.16
C GLY A 220 29.10 -20.59 4.40
N CYS A 221 27.90 -20.06 4.66
CA CYS A 221 26.65 -20.52 4.08
C CYS A 221 26.22 -19.74 2.82
N PHE A 222 26.47 -18.44 2.79
CA PHE A 222 25.91 -17.56 1.76
C PHE A 222 26.97 -16.83 0.95
N LYS A 223 26.63 -16.50 -0.29
CA LYS A 223 27.44 -15.67 -1.21
C LYS A 223 27.38 -14.18 -0.87
N GLY A 224 26.35 -13.78 -0.14
CA GLY A 224 26.02 -12.41 0.23
C GLY A 224 24.72 -12.40 1.03
N ASN A 225 24.30 -11.20 1.44
CA ASN A 225 23.02 -10.98 2.13
C ASN A 225 22.08 -10.06 1.33
N THR A 226 22.51 -9.61 0.16
CA THR A 226 21.78 -8.65 -0.68
C THR A 226 21.78 -9.15 -2.12
N LEU A 227 20.58 -9.33 -2.68
CA LEU A 227 20.36 -9.65 -4.08
C LEU A 227 19.96 -8.39 -4.84
N ASN A 228 20.59 -8.16 -5.99
CA ASN A 228 20.29 -7.04 -6.87
C ASN A 228 19.66 -7.61 -8.14
N TYR A 229 18.49 -7.08 -8.48
CA TYR A 229 17.72 -7.47 -9.65
C TYR A 229 17.52 -6.30 -10.59
N GLU A 230 17.38 -6.60 -11.88
CA GLU A 230 17.05 -5.64 -12.93
C GLU A 230 15.80 -6.09 -13.70
N PHE A 231 14.87 -5.16 -13.91
CA PHE A 231 13.61 -5.43 -14.59
C PHE A 231 13.81 -5.58 -16.09
N ASN A 232 13.33 -6.69 -16.63
CA ASN A 232 13.35 -6.99 -18.05
C ASN A 232 11.93 -6.86 -18.63
N PRO A 233 11.62 -5.78 -19.37
CA PRO A 233 10.28 -5.56 -19.91
C PRO A 233 9.89 -6.59 -20.99
N THR A 234 10.85 -7.29 -21.60
CA THR A 234 10.57 -8.31 -22.62
C THR A 234 10.03 -9.58 -21.98
N THR A 235 10.65 -10.02 -20.89
CA THR A 235 10.24 -11.24 -20.16
C THR A 235 9.20 -10.94 -19.07
N LYS A 236 9.03 -9.66 -18.71
CA LYS A 236 8.20 -9.16 -17.60
C LYS A 236 8.67 -9.66 -16.23
N LYS A 237 9.97 -9.91 -16.09
CA LYS A 237 10.61 -10.51 -14.91
C LYS A 237 11.78 -9.67 -14.43
N PHE A 238 12.27 -10.01 -13.25
CA PHE A 238 13.46 -9.44 -12.66
C PHE A 238 14.62 -10.42 -12.80
N ASP A 239 15.63 -10.02 -13.55
CA ASP A 239 16.85 -10.81 -13.77
C ASP A 239 17.85 -10.52 -12.64
N LEU A 240 18.36 -11.57 -11.98
CA LEU A 240 19.36 -11.43 -10.93
C LEU A 240 20.70 -10.97 -11.54
N VAL A 241 21.13 -9.76 -11.21
CA VAL A 241 22.37 -9.17 -11.75
C VAL A 241 23.56 -9.32 -10.81
N GLY A 242 23.33 -9.52 -9.51
CA GLY A 242 24.43 -9.72 -8.57
C GLY A 242 24.00 -10.00 -7.13
N ILE A 243 24.90 -10.64 -6.39
CA ILE A 243 24.78 -10.90 -4.96
C ILE A 243 25.99 -10.27 -4.28
N LYS A 244 25.77 -9.51 -3.21
CA LYS A 244 26.82 -8.82 -2.44
C LYS A 244 26.59 -8.91 -0.94
N TRP A 245 27.63 -8.65 -0.18
CA TRP A 245 27.52 -8.32 1.24
C TRP A 245 27.26 -6.83 1.39
N THR A 246 26.21 -6.49 2.10
CA THR A 246 25.88 -5.13 2.49
C THR A 246 25.88 -5.08 4.02
N GLU A 247 26.55 -4.07 4.57
CA GLU A 247 26.52 -3.84 6.02
C GLU A 247 25.14 -3.33 6.43
N TYR A 248 24.65 -3.82 7.56
CA TYR A 248 23.45 -3.28 8.19
C TYR A 248 23.72 -1.82 8.60
N LYS A 249 22.81 -0.92 8.22
CA LYS A 249 22.80 0.46 8.68
C LYS A 249 21.51 0.64 9.47
N GLU A 250 21.63 0.99 10.75
CA GLU A 250 20.48 1.51 11.51
C GLU A 250 19.99 2.76 10.78
N GLN A 251 18.73 2.75 10.35
CA GLN A 251 18.05 3.89 9.73
C GLN A 251 17.36 4.73 10.80
#